data_AF-A0A2W6U685-F1
#
_entry.id   AF-A0A2W6U685-F1
#
_cell.length_a   1.000
_cell.length_b   1.000
_cell.length_c   1.000
_cell.angle_alpha   90.00
_cell.angle_beta   90.00
_cell.angle_gamma   90.00
#
_symmetry.space_group_name_H-M   'P 1'
#
loop_
_entity.id
_entity.type
_entity.pdbx_description
1 polymer ?
#
loop_
_entity_poly.entity_id
_entity_poly.type
_entity_poly.pdbx_seq_one_letter_code
_entity_poly.pdbx_strand_id
1 'polypeptide(L)'
;MSTFDPADPWQRLGQAPGYRGYVTVRRDTYRLPDGTESDWDVLEQADTVAVVAFTQRGTVLLFEQFRVGPARTLGELPGGLIDPGEDAVAAAARELEEETGYRAGVLVHAGSEWAGANSTRRKHIVVAADCRRVAAPRWEMGETGRVQEIGAGELVPHLLGGDLSDAGAAMRALHAFARSEVDDGLAPLRARVRGLLAGHPEDPADEFASFWAAADLTDAAAAHRALEAILGDRDDARAAYERASLHDSLGEEAAAVPLYRAALAGDLDEGLRTQATIQLASSLRNVGDASGAITLLQAVPASDPLYDSARAFLALALFSDGKPAPALREALQTLAPHLPRYQRAVRAYADELLTPDRVRVIAVGLLVQDGWVLGEEYAGSEASGPFLRLPGGGVEFGERADDAVRREFAEELGVTLDDAHLLGIIENIFDRPAKRGHEIVYVYGIRCAELEALPRDGRLPVRDADTTVGWYRIDTLAMPLHPDVARWIG
;
A
#
# COMPACT_ATOMS: atom_id res chain seq x y z
N MET A 1 2.16 -22.65 43.85
CA MET A 1 2.78 -21.59 43.02
C MET A 1 2.37 -20.28 43.65
N SER A 2 3.32 -19.56 44.26
CA SER A 2 3.04 -18.24 44.82
C SER A 2 2.66 -17.31 43.67
N THR A 3 1.48 -16.71 43.75
CA THR A 3 1.00 -15.72 42.77
C THR A 3 1.72 -14.42 43.04
N PHE A 4 2.58 -13.99 42.12
CA PHE A 4 3.22 -12.68 42.16
C PHE A 4 2.15 -11.58 42.29
N ASP A 5 2.16 -10.84 43.40
CA ASP A 5 1.37 -9.62 43.59
C ASP A 5 2.28 -8.42 43.30
N PRO A 6 2.00 -7.61 42.26
CA PRO A 6 2.77 -6.41 41.97
C PRO A 6 2.76 -5.36 43.09
N ALA A 7 1.90 -5.49 44.10
CA ALA A 7 1.87 -4.64 45.28
C ALA A 7 2.89 -5.00 46.36
N ASP A 8 3.63 -6.12 46.23
CA ASP A 8 4.70 -6.53 47.15
C ASP A 8 6.09 -6.30 46.52
N PRO A 9 6.67 -5.10 46.66
CA PRO A 9 7.93 -4.77 46.01
C PRO A 9 9.10 -5.53 46.65
N TRP A 10 10.09 -5.88 45.83
CA TRP A 10 11.33 -6.46 46.33
C TRP A 10 12.02 -5.49 47.29
N GLN A 11 12.43 -5.98 48.46
CA GLN A 11 13.10 -5.15 49.47
C GLN A 11 14.61 -5.20 49.24
N ARG A 12 15.26 -4.06 48.98
CA ARG A 12 16.73 -4.00 48.92
C ARG A 12 17.31 -4.18 50.32
N LEU A 13 18.14 -5.21 50.49
CA LEU A 13 18.77 -5.57 51.76
C LEU A 13 20.19 -4.99 51.91
N GLY A 14 20.91 -4.85 50.79
CA GLY A 14 22.30 -4.41 50.82
C GLY A 14 22.81 -4.00 49.45
N GLN A 15 23.94 -3.29 49.46
CA GLN A 15 24.64 -2.82 48.27
C GLN A 15 26.15 -3.00 48.47
N ALA A 16 26.84 -3.50 47.44
CA ALA A 16 28.28 -3.72 47.45
C ALA A 16 28.91 -3.27 46.11
N PRO A 17 30.17 -2.79 46.12
CA PRO A 17 30.87 -2.48 44.88
C PRO A 17 31.13 -3.76 44.06
N GLY A 18 30.92 -3.70 42.74
CA GLY A 18 31.21 -4.78 41.80
C GLY A 18 32.45 -4.49 40.96
N TYR A 19 32.27 -3.84 39.81
CA TYR A 19 33.32 -3.44 38.89
C TYR A 19 33.36 -1.92 38.74
N ARG A 20 34.54 -1.33 38.61
CA ARG A 20 34.69 0.12 38.41
C ARG A 20 35.78 0.41 37.37
N GLY A 21 35.34 0.57 36.13
CA GLY A 21 36.17 0.99 34.99
C GLY A 21 35.48 2.13 34.22
N TYR A 22 35.44 2.04 32.89
CA TYR A 22 34.64 2.96 32.05
C TYR A 22 33.15 2.92 32.41
N VAL A 23 32.66 1.73 32.78
CA VAL A 23 31.34 1.53 33.38
C VAL A 23 31.51 1.18 34.85
N THR A 24 30.61 1.70 35.69
CA THR A 24 30.51 1.34 37.11
C THR A 24 29.39 0.32 37.29
N VAL A 25 29.69 -0.79 37.95
CA VAL A 25 28.75 -1.86 38.28
C VAL A 25 28.73 -2.05 39.79
N ARG A 26 27.54 -2.02 40.36
CA ARG A 26 27.26 -2.32 41.77
C ARG A 26 26.46 -3.60 41.87
N ARG A 27 26.64 -4.34 42.96
CA ARG A 27 25.78 -5.46 43.33
C ARG A 27 24.76 -5.02 44.37
N ASP A 28 23.48 -5.17 44.05
CA ASP A 28 22.38 -4.96 44.99
C ASP A 28 21.78 -6.32 45.39
N THR A 29 21.62 -6.55 46.70
CA THR A 29 20.96 -7.75 47.24
C THR A 29 19.51 -7.42 47.55
N TYR A 30 18.58 -8.22 47.03
CA TYR A 30 17.14 -8.05 47.23
C TYR A 30 16.52 -9.25 47.93
N ARG A 31 15.54 -9.00 48.79
CA ARG A 31 14.55 -9.99 49.22
C ARG A 31 13.37 -9.98 48.26
N LEU A 32 13.06 -11.14 47.70
CA LEU A 32 11.93 -11.38 46.80
C LEU A 32 10.62 -11.58 47.59
N PRO A 33 9.45 -11.49 46.93
CA PRO A 33 8.15 -11.66 47.59
C PRO A 33 7.94 -13.05 48.21
N ASP A 34 8.66 -14.08 47.73
CA ASP A 34 8.64 -15.42 48.31
C ASP A 34 9.59 -15.58 49.53
N GLY A 35 10.25 -14.49 49.93
CA GLY A 35 11.20 -14.44 51.04
C GLY A 35 12.62 -14.85 50.68
N THR A 36 12.88 -15.30 49.45
CA THR A 36 14.24 -15.65 49.01
C THR A 36 15.10 -14.40 48.79
N GLU A 37 16.42 -14.55 48.86
CA GLU A 37 17.38 -13.46 48.62
C GLU A 37 18.11 -13.68 47.29
N SER A 38 18.34 -12.61 46.54
CA SER A 38 18.97 -12.63 45.21
C SER A 38 19.85 -11.42 44.98
N ASP A 39 21.02 -11.64 44.39
CA ASP A 39 21.99 -10.60 44.03
C ASP A 39 21.83 -10.18 42.57
N TRP A 40 21.87 -8.88 42.31
CA TRP A 40 21.71 -8.28 40.98
C TRP A 40 22.83 -7.30 40.68
N ASP A 41 23.42 -7.40 39.49
CA ASP A 41 24.38 -6.44 38.99
C ASP A 41 23.66 -5.25 38.35
N VAL A 42 23.88 -4.07 38.91
CA VAL A 42 23.29 -2.78 38.53
C VAL A 42 24.34 -1.91 37.85
N LEU A 43 24.05 -1.46 36.63
CA LEU A 43 24.87 -0.50 35.90
C LEU A 43 24.58 0.92 36.42
N GLU A 44 25.57 1.51 37.09
CA GLU A 44 25.50 2.89 37.59
C GLU A 44 25.94 3.87 36.51
N GLN A 45 24.97 4.60 35.96
CA GLN A 45 25.14 5.47 34.82
C GLN A 45 24.29 6.74 35.00
N ALA A 46 24.87 7.89 34.61
CA ALA A 46 24.16 9.16 34.53
C ALA A 46 23.18 9.18 33.36
N ASP A 47 22.17 10.05 33.44
CA ASP A 47 21.18 10.26 32.41
C ASP A 47 21.80 10.85 31.14
N THR A 48 21.21 10.55 30.00
CA THR A 48 21.65 11.05 28.69
C THR A 48 20.49 11.67 27.94
N VAL A 49 20.78 12.50 26.96
CA VAL A 49 19.80 13.06 26.03
C VAL A 49 20.24 12.84 24.59
N ALA A 50 19.29 12.53 23.71
CA ALA A 50 19.49 12.51 22.26
C ALA A 50 18.46 13.43 21.59
N VAL A 51 18.84 14.02 20.45
CA VAL A 51 18.08 15.08 19.79
C VAL A 51 17.67 14.64 18.38
N VAL A 52 16.37 14.57 18.13
CA VAL A 52 15.84 14.49 16.76
C VAL A 52 15.77 15.91 16.22
N ALA A 53 16.82 16.31 15.49
CA ALA A 53 17.03 17.70 15.09
C ALA A 53 16.67 17.92 13.61
N PHE A 54 15.52 18.55 13.37
CA PHE A 54 15.06 18.96 12.05
C PHE A 54 15.67 20.30 11.64
N THR A 55 16.35 20.34 10.50
CA THR A 55 16.88 21.58 9.94
C THR A 55 15.81 22.38 9.21
N GLN A 56 16.11 23.65 8.93
CA GLN A 56 15.29 24.51 8.05
C GLN A 56 15.23 24.00 6.61
N ARG A 57 16.16 23.13 6.20
CA ARG A 57 16.27 22.57 4.85
C ARG A 57 15.55 21.23 4.71
N GLY A 58 14.64 20.91 5.61
CA GLY A 58 13.92 19.65 5.48
C GLY A 58 14.70 18.38 5.85
N THR A 59 15.97 18.49 6.25
CA THR A 59 16.81 17.37 6.66
C THR A 59 16.77 17.11 8.17
N VAL A 60 17.32 15.97 8.59
CA VAL A 60 17.56 15.60 9.99
C VAL A 60 19.05 15.40 10.21
N LEU A 61 19.56 15.91 11.34
CA LEU A 61 20.96 15.76 11.72
C LEU A 61 21.21 14.39 12.37
N LEU A 62 22.26 13.72 11.88
CA LEU A 62 22.90 12.58 12.52
C LEU A 62 24.33 12.94 12.91
N PHE A 63 24.83 12.27 13.93
CA PHE A 63 26.23 12.28 14.32
C PHE A 63 26.80 10.87 14.18
N GLU A 64 27.65 10.69 13.17
CA GLU A 64 28.32 9.42 12.94
C GLU A 64 29.53 9.30 13.86
N GLN A 65 29.52 8.30 14.74
CA GLN A 65 30.60 8.08 15.69
C GLN A 65 30.93 6.60 15.85
N PHE A 66 32.20 6.30 16.13
CA PHE A 66 32.64 4.93 16.39
C PHE A 66 32.14 4.47 17.76
N ARG A 67 31.34 3.41 17.78
CA ARG A 67 30.87 2.79 19.03
C ARG A 67 31.65 1.52 19.32
N VAL A 68 32.34 1.51 20.46
CA VAL A 68 33.23 0.42 20.87
C VAL A 68 32.51 -0.91 21.10
N GLY A 69 31.24 -0.88 21.53
CA GLY A 69 30.43 -2.09 21.75
C GLY A 69 30.19 -2.90 20.47
N PRO A 70 29.58 -2.30 19.43
CA PRO A 70 29.41 -2.94 18.12
C PRO A 70 30.67 -2.89 17.24
N ALA A 71 31.74 -2.22 17.68
CA ALA A 71 33.01 -2.07 16.97
C ALA A 71 32.90 -1.51 15.54
N ARG A 72 31.99 -0.56 15.32
CA ARG A 72 31.80 0.14 14.05
C ARG A 72 31.28 1.55 14.24
N THR A 73 31.33 2.35 13.18
CA THR A 73 30.67 3.66 13.13
C THR A 73 29.17 3.49 12.99
N LEU A 74 28.41 4.18 13.82
CA LEU A 74 26.95 4.25 13.76
C LEU A 74 26.52 5.69 13.47
N GLY A 75 25.48 5.87 12.67
CA GLY A 75 24.81 7.16 12.48
C GLY A 75 23.78 7.36 13.60
N GLU A 76 24.16 8.04 14.66
CA GLU A 76 23.30 8.25 15.83
C GLU A 76 22.64 9.61 15.80
N LEU A 77 21.67 9.80 16.68
CA LEU A 77 21.16 11.14 16.96
C LEU A 77 22.23 11.90 17.75
N PRO A 78 22.43 13.21 17.48
CA PRO A 78 23.31 14.02 18.31
C PRO A 78 22.81 14.04 19.76
N GLY A 79 23.72 14.01 20.72
CA GLY A 79 23.38 13.93 22.13
C GLY A 79 24.47 13.34 23.03
N GLY A 80 24.35 13.61 24.32
CA GLY A 80 25.34 13.24 25.31
C GLY A 80 24.80 13.15 26.73
N LEU A 81 25.66 13.40 27.70
CA LEU A 81 25.34 13.29 29.13
C LEU A 81 24.55 14.51 29.59
N ILE A 82 23.63 14.30 30.53
CA ILE A 82 22.98 15.39 31.26
C ILE A 82 23.82 15.69 32.49
N ASP A 83 24.30 16.93 32.61
CA ASP A 83 25.12 17.32 33.74
C ASP A 83 24.31 17.41 35.04
N PRO A 84 24.95 17.26 36.22
CA PRO A 84 24.27 17.39 37.50
C PRO A 84 23.54 18.74 37.65
N GLY A 85 22.20 18.69 37.71
CA GLY A 85 21.35 19.88 37.83
C GLY A 85 20.95 20.53 36.50
N GLU A 86 21.43 20.01 35.38
CA GLU A 86 21.00 20.40 34.03
C GLU A 86 19.67 19.69 33.69
N ASP A 87 18.74 20.41 33.06
CA ASP A 87 17.54 19.78 32.51
C ASP A 87 17.80 19.21 31.11
N ALA A 88 16.97 18.24 30.70
CA ALA A 88 17.19 17.53 29.44
C ALA A 88 17.12 18.43 28.19
N VAL A 89 16.34 19.53 28.21
CA VAL A 89 16.23 20.44 27.06
C VAL A 89 17.48 21.32 26.96
N ALA A 90 17.98 21.79 28.10
CA ALA A 90 19.24 22.53 28.18
C ALA A 90 20.42 21.66 27.71
N ALA A 91 20.52 20.42 28.21
CA ALA A 91 21.53 19.45 27.77
C ALA A 91 21.44 19.18 26.26
N ALA A 92 20.22 18.95 25.73
CA ALA A 92 20.01 18.74 24.30
C ALA A 92 20.50 19.92 23.44
N ALA A 93 20.23 21.15 23.88
CA ALA A 93 20.66 22.34 23.17
C ALA A 93 22.19 22.50 23.18
N ARG A 94 22.84 22.20 24.31
CA ARG A 94 24.31 22.20 24.45
C ARG A 94 24.94 21.15 23.54
N GLU A 95 24.54 19.90 23.69
CA GLU A 95 25.07 18.76 22.93
C GLU A 95 24.89 18.93 21.42
N LEU A 96 23.71 19.40 20.99
CA LEU A 96 23.46 19.70 19.58
C LEU A 96 24.46 20.74 19.04
N GLU A 97 24.73 21.81 19.79
CA GLU A 97 25.66 22.85 19.36
C GLU A 97 27.11 22.37 19.39
N GLU A 98 27.50 21.59 20.39
CA GLU A 98 28.86 21.04 20.55
C GLU A 98 29.17 20.01 19.47
N GLU A 99 28.34 18.97 19.30
CA GLU A 99 28.62 17.88 18.35
C GLU A 99 28.43 18.30 16.89
N THR A 100 27.48 19.19 16.61
CA THR A 100 27.07 19.49 15.22
C THR A 100 27.34 20.93 14.78
N GLY A 101 27.48 21.86 15.72
CA GLY A 101 27.52 23.30 15.43
C GLY A 101 26.16 23.90 15.09
N TYR A 102 25.05 23.17 15.26
CA TYR A 102 23.69 23.66 15.01
C TYR A 102 23.04 24.16 16.28
N ARG A 103 22.21 25.20 16.13
CA ARG A 103 21.33 25.71 17.18
C ARG A 103 19.89 25.59 16.71
N ALA A 104 19.04 25.00 17.54
CA ALA A 104 17.61 24.89 17.29
C ALA A 104 16.87 26.19 17.61
N GLY A 105 15.82 26.51 16.85
CA GLY A 105 14.90 27.59 17.17
C GLY A 105 13.85 27.17 18.20
N VAL A 106 13.47 25.88 18.18
CA VAL A 106 12.50 25.30 19.09
C VAL A 106 12.98 23.92 19.54
N LEU A 107 12.84 23.63 20.83
CA LEU A 107 13.13 22.32 21.42
C LEU A 107 11.99 21.91 22.36
N VAL A 108 11.64 20.63 22.35
CA VAL A 108 10.62 20.06 23.24
C VAL A 108 11.07 18.71 23.76
N HIS A 109 10.98 18.52 25.09
CA HIS A 109 11.19 17.21 25.70
C HIS A 109 10.05 16.28 25.31
N ALA A 110 10.36 15.22 24.56
CA ALA A 110 9.37 14.32 23.97
C ALA A 110 9.26 12.98 24.73
N GLY A 111 10.02 12.83 25.83
CA GLY A 111 9.91 11.70 26.75
C GLY A 111 11.27 11.11 27.15
N SER A 112 11.21 10.03 27.92
CA SER A 112 12.40 9.27 28.32
C SER A 112 12.09 7.80 28.56
N GLU A 113 13.12 6.96 28.48
CA GLU A 113 13.05 5.52 28.77
C GLU A 113 14.24 5.05 29.61
N TRP A 114 14.21 3.80 30.09
CA TRP A 114 15.29 3.22 30.89
C TRP A 114 16.25 2.59 29.90
N ALA A 115 17.56 2.79 30.05
CA ALA A 115 18.53 2.19 29.14
C ALA A 115 18.54 0.66 29.18
N GLY A 116 18.08 0.06 30.30
CA GLY A 116 17.91 -1.38 30.47
C GLY A 116 17.33 -1.71 31.84
N ALA A 117 16.87 -2.95 32.03
CA ALA A 117 16.21 -3.38 33.26
C ALA A 117 17.11 -3.28 34.52
N ASN A 118 18.43 -3.33 34.33
CA ASN A 118 19.44 -3.24 35.38
C ASN A 118 20.31 -1.97 35.29
N SER A 119 19.87 -0.94 34.56
CA SER A 119 20.60 0.34 34.47
C SER A 119 19.91 1.44 35.26
N THR A 120 20.69 2.31 35.89
CA THR A 120 20.18 3.53 36.54
C THR A 120 19.96 4.68 35.56
N ARG A 121 20.37 4.55 34.29
CA ARG A 121 20.28 5.63 33.29
C ARG A 121 18.89 5.75 32.70
N ARG A 122 18.38 6.98 32.69
CA ARG A 122 17.30 7.42 31.80
C ARG A 122 17.89 7.96 30.51
N LYS A 123 17.34 7.52 29.37
CA LYS A 123 17.59 8.12 28.06
C LYS A 123 16.47 9.09 27.74
N HIS A 124 16.78 10.38 27.67
CA HIS A 124 15.85 11.43 27.30
C HIS A 124 15.91 11.69 25.81
N ILE A 125 14.78 12.07 25.21
CA ILE A 125 14.71 12.48 23.82
C ILE A 125 14.09 13.85 23.72
N VAL A 126 14.74 14.71 22.96
CA VAL A 126 14.27 16.04 22.62
C VAL A 126 14.02 16.09 21.12
N VAL A 127 12.88 16.65 20.72
CA VAL A 127 12.59 16.95 19.32
C VAL A 127 12.89 18.43 19.11
N ALA A 128 13.67 18.74 18.08
CA ALA A 128 14.13 20.08 17.79
C ALA A 128 13.81 20.47 16.34
N ALA A 129 13.52 21.76 16.12
CA ALA A 129 13.22 22.32 14.82
C ALA A 129 13.92 23.66 14.60
N ASP A 130 13.88 24.13 13.36
CA ASP A 130 14.56 25.34 12.91
C ASP A 130 16.05 25.31 13.21
N CYS A 131 16.65 24.11 13.14
CA CYS A 131 18.06 23.93 13.39
C CYS A 131 18.85 24.62 12.28
N ARG A 132 19.71 25.57 12.69
CA ARG A 132 20.62 26.31 11.81
C ARG A 132 22.05 26.16 12.27
N ARG A 133 22.97 26.02 11.33
CA ARG A 133 24.40 25.98 11.63
C ARG A 133 24.88 27.36 12.08
N VAL A 134 25.43 27.44 13.29
CA VAL A 134 25.93 28.69 13.89
C VAL A 134 27.45 28.67 14.13
N ALA A 135 28.05 27.48 14.16
CA ALA A 135 29.48 27.29 14.39
C ALA A 135 29.99 26.02 13.72
N ALA A 136 31.30 25.80 13.79
CA ALA A 136 31.87 24.48 13.57
C ALA A 136 31.67 23.60 14.83
N PRO A 137 31.53 22.27 14.66
CA PRO A 137 31.55 21.32 15.78
C PRO A 137 32.76 21.51 16.70
N ARG A 138 32.57 21.24 17.99
CA ARG A 138 33.57 21.27 19.05
C ARG A 138 33.44 19.98 19.87
N TRP A 139 34.32 19.02 19.60
CA TRP A 139 34.32 17.71 20.26
C TRP A 139 35.28 17.68 21.43
N GLU A 140 34.93 16.90 22.46
CA GLU A 140 35.80 16.70 23.61
C GLU A 140 36.95 15.73 23.33
N MET A 141 37.90 15.63 24.28
CA MET A 141 39.00 14.65 24.16
C MET A 141 38.45 13.22 24.13
N GLY A 142 38.70 12.52 23.03
CA GLY A 142 38.26 11.13 22.83
C GLY A 142 37.00 11.00 21.98
N GLU A 143 36.39 12.11 21.58
CA GLU A 143 35.28 12.14 20.64
C GLU A 143 35.78 12.40 19.22
N THR A 144 35.39 11.51 18.31
CA THR A 144 35.66 11.67 16.87
C THR A 144 34.42 11.23 16.12
N GLY A 145 33.91 12.11 15.26
CA GLY A 145 32.75 11.78 14.46
C GLY A 145 32.62 12.65 13.22
N ARG A 146 31.46 12.56 12.58
CA ARG A 146 31.09 13.36 11.43
C ARG A 146 29.61 13.71 11.52
N VAL A 147 29.29 14.96 11.26
CA VAL A 147 27.91 15.41 11.12
C VAL A 147 27.42 14.97 9.74
N GLN A 148 26.28 14.29 9.71
CA GLN A 148 25.59 13.90 8.48
C GLN A 148 24.17 14.48 8.50
N GLU A 149 23.70 14.93 7.34
CA GLU A 149 22.28 15.26 7.14
C GLU A 149 21.65 14.16 6.30
N ILE A 150 20.49 13.67 6.73
CA ILE A 150 19.62 12.77 5.95
C ILE A 150 18.32 13.49 5.62
N GLY A 151 17.63 13.07 4.56
CA GLY A 151 16.28 13.56 4.27
C GLY A 151 15.34 13.24 5.42
N ALA A 152 14.37 14.11 5.72
CA ALA A 152 13.42 13.82 6.80
C ALA A 152 12.69 12.49 6.60
N GLY A 153 12.31 12.16 5.35
CA GLY A 153 11.67 10.88 5.01
C GLY A 153 12.54 9.65 5.28
N GLU A 154 13.85 9.80 5.37
CA GLU A 154 14.78 8.71 5.68
C GLU A 154 14.90 8.44 7.18
N LEU A 155 14.40 9.35 8.04
CA LEU A 155 14.51 9.21 9.50
C LEU A 155 13.83 7.93 10.00
N VAL A 156 12.57 7.70 9.66
CA VAL A 156 11.84 6.51 10.15
C VAL A 156 12.48 5.22 9.64
N PRO A 157 12.81 5.06 8.35
CA PRO A 157 13.61 3.93 7.87
C PRO A 157 14.92 3.74 8.63
N HIS A 158 15.68 4.82 8.88
CA HIS A 158 16.94 4.78 9.63
C HIS A 158 16.74 4.28 11.06
N LEU A 159 15.74 4.82 11.78
CA LEU A 159 15.39 4.39 13.13
C LEU A 159 14.97 2.92 13.16
N LEU A 160 14.18 2.46 12.19
CA LEU A 160 13.72 1.07 12.10
C LEU A 160 14.80 0.10 11.65
N GLY A 161 15.85 0.57 10.97
CA GLY A 161 17.00 -0.23 10.58
C GLY A 161 17.80 -0.79 11.76
N GLY A 162 17.70 -0.14 12.94
CA GLY A 162 18.31 -0.64 14.18
C GLY A 162 19.83 -0.42 14.30
N ASP A 163 20.45 0.24 13.33
CA ASP A 163 21.89 0.53 13.28
C ASP A 163 22.29 1.78 14.08
N LEU A 164 21.72 1.95 15.27
CA LEU A 164 21.94 3.07 16.20
C LEU A 164 21.51 2.70 17.64
N SER A 165 22.00 3.44 18.65
CA SER A 165 21.72 3.11 20.06
C SER A 165 20.40 3.66 20.63
N ASP A 166 19.74 4.56 19.92
CA ASP A 166 18.62 5.36 20.44
C ASP A 166 17.32 5.22 19.61
N ALA A 167 17.26 4.20 18.74
CA ALA A 167 16.12 3.92 17.86
C ALA A 167 14.78 3.84 18.61
N GLY A 168 14.72 3.00 19.65
CA GLY A 168 13.51 2.77 20.44
C GLY A 168 13.02 4.04 21.14
N ALA A 169 13.95 4.73 21.83
CA ALA A 169 13.69 6.00 22.49
C ALA A 169 13.16 7.05 21.50
N ALA A 170 13.81 7.20 20.33
CA ALA A 170 13.44 8.16 19.30
C ALA A 170 12.05 7.87 18.72
N MET A 171 11.76 6.61 18.35
CA MET A 171 10.42 6.23 17.84
C MET A 171 9.33 6.49 18.88
N ARG A 172 9.58 6.16 20.15
CA ARG A 172 8.65 6.46 21.24
C ARG A 172 8.41 7.95 21.38
N ALA A 173 9.47 8.75 21.35
CA ALA A 173 9.40 10.20 21.47
C ALA A 173 8.62 10.84 20.31
N LEU A 174 8.88 10.44 19.06
CA LEU A 174 8.13 10.90 17.89
C LEU A 174 6.64 10.57 18.01
N HIS A 175 6.30 9.34 18.40
CA HIS A 175 4.91 8.94 18.60
C HIS A 175 4.22 9.66 19.77
N ALA A 176 4.95 9.93 20.86
CA ALA A 176 4.42 10.68 22.00
C ALA A 176 4.15 12.14 21.60
N PHE A 177 5.12 12.79 20.97
CA PHE A 177 5.01 14.17 20.51
C PHE A 177 3.92 14.35 19.44
N ALA A 178 3.77 13.41 18.50
CA ALA A 178 2.70 13.43 17.52
C ALA A 178 1.28 13.43 18.14
N ARG A 179 1.14 12.90 19.36
CA ARG A 179 -0.13 12.76 20.09
C ARG A 179 -0.30 13.78 21.21
N SER A 180 0.72 14.56 21.54
CA SER A 180 0.63 15.54 22.61
C SER A 180 -0.19 16.76 22.17
N GLU A 181 -0.83 17.39 23.15
CA GLU A 181 -1.26 18.78 23.03
C GLU A 181 0.00 19.66 22.98
N VAL A 182 0.03 20.62 22.07
CA VAL A 182 1.17 21.52 21.88
C VAL A 182 0.64 22.92 21.62
N ASP A 183 1.37 23.92 22.10
CA ASP A 183 1.08 25.33 21.82
C ASP A 183 1.21 25.63 20.32
N ASP A 184 0.63 26.73 19.86
CA ASP A 184 0.59 27.12 18.43
C ASP A 184 1.99 27.16 17.79
N GLY A 185 3.02 27.55 18.55
CA GLY A 185 4.40 27.59 18.06
C GLY A 185 5.01 26.22 17.74
N LEU A 186 4.48 25.13 18.31
CA LEU A 186 4.92 23.76 18.10
C LEU A 186 4.02 22.98 17.12
N ALA A 187 2.87 23.55 16.73
CA ALA A 187 1.92 22.90 15.84
C ALA A 187 2.52 22.53 14.47
N PRO A 188 3.34 23.38 13.80
CA PRO A 188 3.99 23.02 12.54
C PRO A 188 4.94 21.83 12.68
N LEU A 189 5.75 21.81 13.74
CA LEU A 189 6.66 20.71 14.03
C LEU A 189 5.91 19.40 14.29
N ARG A 190 4.80 19.46 15.05
CA ARG A 190 3.94 18.30 15.30
C ARG A 190 3.31 17.77 14.00
N ALA A 191 2.87 18.65 13.10
CA ALA A 191 2.32 18.26 11.80
C ALA A 191 3.37 17.52 10.96
N ARG A 192 4.59 18.04 10.88
CA ARG A 192 5.72 17.39 10.19
C ARG A 192 6.01 15.99 10.76
N VAL A 193 6.07 15.85 12.08
CA VAL A 193 6.27 14.54 12.73
C VAL A 193 5.11 13.58 12.44
N ARG A 194 3.86 14.05 12.34
CA ARG A 194 2.72 13.21 11.95
C ARG A 194 2.82 12.73 10.51
N GLY A 195 3.19 13.60 9.57
CA GLY A 195 3.41 13.24 8.16
C GLY A 195 4.48 12.15 8.03
N LEU A 196 5.60 12.32 8.73
CA LEU A 196 6.68 11.33 8.78
C LEU A 196 6.21 9.96 9.28
N LEU A 197 5.49 9.92 10.40
CA LEU A 197 4.98 8.68 10.97
C LEU A 197 3.86 8.04 10.13
N ALA A 198 3.20 8.82 9.27
CA ALA A 198 2.18 8.35 8.34
C ALA A 198 2.76 7.91 6.98
N GLY A 199 4.09 7.95 6.79
CA GLY A 199 4.73 7.61 5.51
C GLY A 199 4.58 8.69 4.43
N HIS A 200 4.21 9.92 4.81
CA HIS A 200 4.08 11.08 3.93
C HIS A 200 5.10 12.14 4.36
N PRO A 201 6.41 11.93 4.14
CA PRO A 201 7.41 12.94 4.48
C PRO A 201 7.28 14.12 3.50
N GLU A 202 6.55 15.16 3.89
CA GLU A 202 6.66 16.46 3.25
C GLU A 202 8.11 16.95 3.48
N ASP A 203 8.87 17.18 2.41
CA ASP A 203 10.21 17.77 2.46
C ASP A 203 10.12 19.31 2.31
N PRO A 204 10.42 20.11 3.34
CA PRO A 204 10.46 21.56 3.26
C PRO A 204 11.47 22.15 2.27
N ALA A 205 12.50 21.41 1.82
CA ALA A 205 13.43 21.87 0.79
C ALA A 205 12.93 21.62 -0.65
N ASP A 206 11.81 20.90 -0.79
CA ASP A 206 11.14 20.73 -2.07
C ASP A 206 10.39 22.03 -2.40
N GLU A 207 10.90 22.76 -3.39
CA GLU A 207 10.27 23.98 -3.92
C GLU A 207 8.82 23.74 -4.35
N PHE A 208 8.48 22.51 -4.77
CA PHE A 208 7.12 22.13 -5.10
C PHE A 208 6.25 21.91 -3.87
N ALA A 209 6.79 21.35 -2.78
CA ALA A 209 6.04 21.24 -1.52
C ALA A 209 5.64 22.62 -0.97
N SER A 210 6.54 23.60 -1.08
CA SER A 210 6.23 24.99 -0.72
C SER A 210 5.15 25.61 -1.62
N PHE A 211 5.19 25.34 -2.92
CA PHE A 211 4.14 25.73 -3.85
C PHE A 211 2.80 25.13 -3.45
N TRP A 212 2.71 23.82 -3.27
CA TRP A 212 1.47 23.11 -2.95
C TRP A 212 0.87 23.54 -1.62
N ALA A 213 1.69 23.90 -0.64
CA ALA A 213 1.22 24.41 0.65
C ALA A 213 0.62 25.84 0.57
N ALA A 214 1.04 26.65 -0.41
CA ALA A 214 0.69 28.07 -0.51
C ALA A 214 -0.21 28.42 -1.70
N ALA A 215 -0.37 27.52 -2.66
CA ALA A 215 -1.09 27.77 -3.89
C ALA A 215 -2.58 28.05 -3.64
N ASP A 216 -3.07 29.17 -4.14
CA ASP A 216 -4.50 29.45 -4.24
C ASP A 216 -5.06 28.83 -5.53
N LEU A 217 -5.67 27.65 -5.40
CA LEU A 217 -6.26 26.93 -6.51
C LEU A 217 -7.60 27.54 -7.00
N THR A 218 -8.10 28.61 -6.37
CA THR A 218 -9.29 29.32 -6.86
C THR A 218 -8.97 30.31 -7.99
N ASP A 219 -7.71 30.73 -8.13
CA ASP A 219 -7.20 31.50 -9.27
C ASP A 219 -6.24 30.64 -10.10
N ALA A 220 -6.81 29.85 -11.02
CA ALA A 220 -6.08 28.97 -11.92
C ALA A 220 -4.92 29.68 -12.66
N ALA A 221 -5.14 30.92 -13.12
CA ALA A 221 -4.13 31.66 -13.86
C ALA A 221 -2.95 32.06 -12.97
N ALA A 222 -3.21 32.43 -11.71
CA ALA A 222 -2.16 32.70 -10.74
C ALA A 222 -1.39 31.44 -10.35
N ALA A 223 -2.08 30.31 -10.12
CA ALA A 223 -1.45 29.04 -9.79
C ALA A 223 -0.52 28.55 -10.93
N HIS A 224 -0.96 28.61 -12.18
CA HIS A 224 -0.12 28.29 -13.34
C HIS A 224 1.11 29.19 -13.43
N ARG A 225 0.96 30.52 -13.28
CA ARG A 225 2.10 31.44 -13.31
C ARG A 225 3.10 31.14 -12.19
N ALA A 226 2.62 30.83 -10.99
CA ALA A 226 3.46 30.52 -9.85
C ALA A 226 4.24 29.21 -10.05
N LEU A 227 3.59 28.16 -10.56
CA LEU A 227 4.26 26.90 -10.85
C LEU A 227 5.29 27.05 -11.97
N GLU A 228 4.94 27.70 -13.09
CA GLU A 228 5.88 27.92 -14.19
C GLU A 228 7.07 28.80 -13.79
N ALA A 229 6.91 29.72 -12.84
CA ALA A 229 8.03 30.50 -12.30
C ALA A 229 9.02 29.63 -11.50
N ILE A 230 8.56 28.56 -10.86
CA ILE A 230 9.43 27.58 -10.16
C ILE A 230 10.08 26.64 -11.19
N LEU A 231 9.29 26.16 -12.15
CA LEU A 231 9.77 25.23 -13.18
C LEU A 231 10.81 25.88 -14.10
N GLY A 232 10.66 27.16 -14.44
CA GLY A 232 11.52 27.85 -15.40
C GLY A 232 11.59 27.10 -16.73
N ASP A 233 12.80 26.83 -17.22
CA ASP A 233 13.03 26.11 -18.48
C ASP A 233 13.06 24.57 -18.32
N ARG A 234 12.66 24.03 -17.16
CA ARG A 234 12.70 22.57 -16.91
C ARG A 234 11.65 21.82 -17.75
N ASP A 235 12.14 20.77 -18.40
CA ASP A 235 11.34 19.84 -19.21
C ASP A 235 11.73 18.38 -18.88
N ASP A 236 11.83 18.09 -17.58
CA ASP A 236 12.12 16.76 -17.06
C ASP A 236 10.84 16.05 -16.55
N ALA A 237 10.98 14.79 -16.16
CA ALA A 237 9.85 13.96 -15.71
C ALA A 237 9.13 14.55 -14.47
N ARG A 238 9.89 15.18 -13.57
CA ARG A 238 9.36 15.87 -12.39
C ARG A 238 8.56 17.12 -12.80
N ALA A 239 9.08 17.92 -13.74
CA ALA A 239 8.36 19.08 -14.27
C ALA A 239 7.03 18.69 -14.93
N ALA A 240 7.02 17.60 -15.70
CA ALA A 240 5.80 17.05 -16.30
C ALA A 240 4.80 16.59 -15.22
N TYR A 241 5.27 15.92 -14.17
CA TYR A 241 4.45 15.49 -13.04
C TYR A 241 3.78 16.67 -12.34
N GLU A 242 4.53 17.72 -11.99
CA GLU A 242 4.01 18.87 -11.25
C GLU A 242 2.97 19.64 -12.08
N ARG A 243 3.21 19.82 -13.38
CA ARG A 243 2.22 20.41 -14.30
C ARG A 243 0.95 19.57 -14.36
N ALA A 244 1.09 18.24 -14.45
CA ALA A 244 -0.04 17.32 -14.48
C ALA A 244 -0.88 17.43 -13.20
N SER A 245 -0.23 17.44 -12.04
CA SER A 245 -0.88 17.59 -10.74
C SER A 245 -1.62 18.91 -10.59
N LEU A 246 -1.09 20.01 -11.13
CA LEU A 246 -1.80 21.29 -11.14
C LEU A 246 -3.06 21.25 -11.99
N HIS A 247 -2.96 20.76 -13.23
CA HIS A 247 -4.13 20.62 -14.10
C HIS A 247 -5.21 19.72 -13.44
N ASP A 248 -4.81 18.59 -12.86
CA ASP A 248 -5.73 17.68 -12.17
C ASP A 248 -6.42 18.36 -10.97
N SER A 249 -5.66 19.12 -10.17
CA SER A 249 -6.18 19.85 -9.00
C SER A 249 -7.13 21.00 -9.37
N LEU A 250 -7.01 21.53 -10.59
CA LEU A 250 -7.89 22.57 -11.14
C LEU A 250 -9.12 21.98 -11.86
N GLY A 251 -9.26 20.65 -11.93
CA GLY A 251 -10.36 19.99 -12.66
C GLY A 251 -10.18 20.03 -14.18
N GLU A 252 -8.93 20.05 -14.64
CA GLU A 252 -8.53 20.04 -16.05
C GLU A 252 -7.93 18.67 -16.43
N GLU A 253 -8.62 17.58 -16.09
CA GLU A 253 -8.08 16.22 -16.17
C GLU A 253 -7.64 15.83 -17.59
N ALA A 254 -8.34 16.31 -18.61
CA ALA A 254 -7.98 16.09 -20.01
C ALA A 254 -6.60 16.66 -20.37
N ALA A 255 -6.19 17.76 -19.74
CA ALA A 255 -4.85 18.36 -19.90
C ALA A 255 -3.81 17.65 -19.02
N ALA A 256 -4.21 17.14 -17.85
CA ALA A 256 -3.33 16.39 -16.94
C ALA A 256 -2.88 15.04 -17.50
N VAL A 257 -3.78 14.28 -18.14
CA VAL A 257 -3.50 12.92 -18.67
C VAL A 257 -2.24 12.81 -19.52
N PRO A 258 -2.03 13.61 -20.59
CA PRO A 258 -0.83 13.51 -21.41
C PRO A 258 0.45 13.86 -20.62
N LEU A 259 0.38 14.77 -19.66
CA LEU A 259 1.51 15.18 -18.83
C LEU A 259 1.90 14.09 -17.82
N TYR A 260 0.93 13.45 -17.15
CA TYR A 260 1.22 12.29 -16.30
C TYR A 260 1.84 11.14 -17.09
N ARG A 261 1.34 10.86 -18.30
CA ARG A 261 1.94 9.84 -19.18
C ARG A 261 3.38 10.18 -19.55
N ALA A 262 3.69 11.45 -19.85
CA ALA A 262 5.04 11.91 -20.11
C ALA A 262 5.94 11.74 -18.87
N ALA A 263 5.45 12.11 -17.69
CA ALA A 263 6.16 11.96 -16.44
C ALA A 263 6.49 10.49 -16.13
N LEU A 264 5.50 9.59 -16.29
CA LEU A 264 5.65 8.14 -16.10
C LEU A 264 6.51 7.47 -17.18
N ALA A 265 6.73 8.09 -18.33
CA ALA A 265 7.68 7.63 -19.34
C ALA A 265 9.13 8.04 -19.02
N GLY A 266 9.31 9.04 -18.15
CA GLY A 266 10.60 9.55 -17.73
C GLY A 266 11.13 8.94 -16.43
N ASP A 267 12.19 9.58 -15.91
CA ASP A 267 12.89 9.19 -14.69
C ASP A 267 12.31 9.93 -13.48
N LEU A 268 11.17 9.44 -12.99
CA LEU A 268 10.58 9.84 -11.70
C LEU A 268 11.08 8.94 -10.58
N ASP A 269 11.36 9.56 -9.43
CA ASP A 269 11.55 8.87 -8.16
C ASP A 269 10.44 7.85 -7.90
N GLU A 270 10.80 6.72 -7.32
CA GLU A 270 9.90 5.57 -7.15
C GLU A 270 8.61 5.95 -6.39
N GLY A 271 8.72 6.75 -5.33
CA GLY A 271 7.56 7.23 -4.57
C GLY A 271 6.63 8.14 -5.39
N LEU A 272 7.20 9.01 -6.24
CA LEU A 272 6.41 9.89 -7.11
C LEU A 272 5.77 9.13 -8.27
N ARG A 273 6.41 8.05 -8.73
CA ARG A 273 5.89 7.22 -9.82
C ARG A 273 4.56 6.57 -9.45
N THR A 274 4.45 6.01 -8.24
CA THR A 274 3.18 5.43 -7.78
C THR A 274 2.12 6.50 -7.54
N GLN A 275 2.50 7.64 -6.98
CA GLN A 275 1.59 8.79 -6.82
C GLN A 275 1.04 9.27 -8.18
N ALA A 276 1.91 9.47 -9.16
CA ALA A 276 1.54 9.84 -10.53
C ALA A 276 0.62 8.80 -11.18
N THR A 277 0.85 7.51 -10.91
CA THR A 277 0.01 6.41 -11.41
C THR A 277 -1.41 6.50 -10.84
N ILE A 278 -1.54 6.72 -9.54
CA ILE A 278 -2.84 6.85 -8.87
C ILE A 278 -3.59 8.09 -9.38
N GLN A 279 -2.90 9.23 -9.48
CA GLN A 279 -3.50 10.48 -9.96
C GLN A 279 -3.92 10.36 -11.43
N LEU A 280 -3.06 9.82 -12.31
CA LEU A 280 -3.43 9.54 -13.69
C LEU A 280 -4.66 8.65 -13.79
N ALA A 281 -4.74 7.58 -12.98
CA ALA A 281 -5.91 6.71 -12.99
C ALA A 281 -7.18 7.45 -12.54
N SER A 282 -7.08 8.35 -11.56
CA SER A 282 -8.19 9.22 -11.16
C SER A 282 -8.62 10.15 -12.31
N SER A 283 -7.67 10.81 -12.97
CA SER A 283 -7.95 11.69 -14.11
C SER A 283 -8.58 10.92 -15.28
N LEU A 284 -8.07 9.70 -15.60
CA LEU A 284 -8.64 8.81 -16.62
C LEU A 284 -10.10 8.46 -16.33
N ARG A 285 -10.41 8.12 -15.08
CA ARG A 285 -11.78 7.85 -14.63
C ARG A 285 -12.69 9.07 -14.84
N ASN A 286 -12.23 10.27 -14.51
CA ASN A 286 -13.02 11.50 -14.65
C ASN A 286 -13.29 11.86 -16.13
N VAL A 287 -12.37 11.54 -17.04
CA VAL A 287 -12.58 11.70 -18.50
C VAL A 287 -13.31 10.52 -19.17
N GLY A 288 -13.79 9.55 -18.38
CA GLY A 288 -14.60 8.43 -18.86
C GLY A 288 -13.83 7.17 -19.25
N ASP A 289 -12.52 7.12 -19.07
CA ASP A 289 -11.68 5.93 -19.29
C ASP A 289 -11.49 5.14 -17.99
N ALA A 290 -12.59 4.60 -17.45
CA ALA A 290 -12.55 3.81 -16.23
C ALA A 290 -11.77 2.49 -16.38
N SER A 291 -11.81 1.89 -17.58
CA SER A 291 -11.05 0.67 -17.89
C SER A 291 -9.53 0.91 -17.88
N GLY A 292 -9.05 2.00 -18.47
CA GLY A 292 -7.64 2.39 -18.40
C GLY A 292 -7.17 2.68 -16.97
N ALA A 293 -8.02 3.32 -16.16
CA ALA A 293 -7.75 3.54 -14.74
C ALA A 293 -7.59 2.21 -13.96
N ILE A 294 -8.47 1.23 -14.21
CA ILE A 294 -8.39 -0.10 -13.59
C ILE A 294 -7.05 -0.77 -13.90
N THR A 295 -6.62 -0.77 -15.16
CA THR A 295 -5.36 -1.41 -15.58
C THR A 295 -4.16 -0.84 -14.84
N LEU A 296 -4.07 0.49 -14.71
CA LEU A 296 -2.97 1.14 -14.00
C LEU A 296 -2.95 0.76 -12.52
N LEU A 297 -4.09 0.83 -11.85
CA LEU A 297 -4.19 0.60 -10.41
C LEU A 297 -3.99 -0.87 -10.02
N GLN A 298 -4.31 -1.81 -10.91
CA GLN A 298 -4.02 -3.23 -10.71
C GLN A 298 -2.52 -3.57 -10.79
N ALA A 299 -1.73 -2.76 -11.50
CA ALA A 299 -0.30 -2.99 -11.67
C ALA A 299 0.54 -2.54 -10.46
N VAL A 300 -0.03 -1.78 -9.51
CA VAL A 300 0.68 -1.31 -8.31
C VAL A 300 0.99 -2.52 -7.39
N PRO A 301 2.26 -2.77 -7.05
CA PRO A 301 2.65 -3.94 -6.29
C PRO A 301 2.23 -3.83 -4.82
N ALA A 302 1.90 -4.97 -4.19
CA ALA A 302 1.49 -5.04 -2.78
C ALA A 302 2.58 -4.57 -1.77
N SER A 303 3.84 -4.49 -2.21
CA SER A 303 4.95 -3.96 -1.41
C SER A 303 5.05 -2.43 -1.44
N ASP A 304 4.30 -1.76 -2.30
CA ASP A 304 4.35 -0.30 -2.43
C ASP A 304 3.71 0.39 -1.21
N PRO A 305 4.34 1.44 -0.63
CA PRO A 305 3.78 2.19 0.50
C PRO A 305 2.38 2.79 0.23
N LEU A 306 2.04 3.07 -1.03
CA LEU A 306 0.75 3.62 -1.47
C LEU A 306 -0.22 2.55 -1.98
N TYR A 307 0.06 1.26 -1.77
CA TYR A 307 -0.78 0.17 -2.26
C TYR A 307 -2.26 0.31 -1.84
N ASP A 308 -2.54 0.53 -0.55
CA ASP A 308 -3.91 0.67 -0.05
C ASP A 308 -4.63 1.87 -0.67
N SER A 309 -3.90 2.97 -0.92
CA SER A 309 -4.41 4.13 -1.65
C SER A 309 -4.79 3.73 -3.09
N ALA A 310 -3.90 3.03 -3.81
CA ALA A 310 -4.19 2.53 -5.15
C ALA A 310 -5.43 1.61 -5.18
N ARG A 311 -5.61 0.75 -4.18
CA ARG A 311 -6.80 -0.13 -4.08
C ARG A 311 -8.09 0.65 -3.80
N ALA A 312 -8.02 1.72 -3.01
CA ALA A 312 -9.16 2.60 -2.81
C ALA A 312 -9.60 3.28 -4.13
N PHE A 313 -8.64 3.81 -4.91
CA PHE A 313 -8.94 4.36 -6.23
C PHE A 313 -9.40 3.28 -7.22
N LEU A 314 -8.92 2.03 -7.09
CA LEU A 314 -9.37 0.92 -7.93
C LEU A 314 -10.84 0.62 -7.67
N ALA A 315 -11.29 0.65 -6.41
CA ALA A 315 -12.70 0.49 -6.07
C ALA A 315 -13.55 1.58 -6.75
N LEU A 316 -13.10 2.84 -6.77
CA LEU A 316 -13.78 3.94 -7.46
C LEU A 316 -13.82 3.73 -8.99
N ALA A 317 -12.71 3.28 -9.58
CA ALA A 317 -12.63 2.98 -11.00
C ALA A 317 -13.57 1.83 -11.38
N LEU A 318 -13.56 0.73 -10.62
CA LEU A 318 -14.49 -0.40 -10.77
C LEU A 318 -15.96 0.05 -10.67
N PHE A 319 -16.28 0.91 -9.71
CA PHE A 319 -17.64 1.43 -9.58
C PHE A 319 -18.06 2.27 -10.81
N SER A 320 -17.15 3.11 -11.29
CA SER A 320 -17.37 3.97 -12.47
C SER A 320 -17.49 3.14 -13.76
N ASP A 321 -16.85 1.97 -13.82
CA ASP A 321 -16.92 0.98 -14.90
C ASP A 321 -18.15 0.05 -14.79
N GLY A 322 -19.12 0.35 -13.91
CA GLY A 322 -20.35 -0.43 -13.76
C GLY A 322 -20.19 -1.73 -12.98
N LYS A 323 -19.12 -1.89 -12.18
CA LYS A 323 -18.80 -3.10 -11.39
C LYS A 323 -18.93 -2.86 -9.87
N PRO A 324 -20.15 -2.59 -9.34
CA PRO A 324 -20.33 -2.17 -7.95
C PRO A 324 -20.02 -3.25 -6.91
N ALA A 325 -20.28 -4.53 -7.20
CA ALA A 325 -19.94 -5.62 -6.29
C ALA A 325 -18.42 -5.85 -6.19
N PRO A 326 -17.67 -5.95 -7.31
CA PRO A 326 -16.20 -5.92 -7.29
C PRO A 326 -15.63 -4.69 -6.59
N ALA A 327 -16.20 -3.50 -6.81
CA ALA A 327 -15.78 -2.26 -6.17
C ALA A 327 -15.92 -2.32 -4.63
N LEU A 328 -17.10 -2.71 -4.14
CA LEU A 328 -17.34 -2.81 -2.70
C LEU A 328 -16.46 -3.88 -2.05
N ARG A 329 -16.28 -5.02 -2.73
CA ARG A 329 -15.37 -6.08 -2.27
C ARG A 329 -13.94 -5.56 -2.14
N GLU A 330 -13.44 -4.86 -3.15
CA GLU A 330 -12.10 -4.28 -3.16
C GLU A 330 -11.90 -3.34 -1.96
N ALA A 331 -12.86 -2.44 -1.72
CA ALA A 331 -12.82 -1.52 -0.59
C ALA A 331 -12.83 -2.26 0.76
N LEU A 332 -13.68 -3.27 0.94
CA LEU A 332 -13.77 -4.03 2.19
C LEU A 332 -12.54 -4.90 2.44
N GLN A 333 -11.98 -5.52 1.40
CA GLN A 333 -10.77 -6.33 1.50
C GLN A 333 -9.55 -5.47 1.87
N THR A 334 -9.46 -4.27 1.28
CA THR A 334 -8.41 -3.29 1.59
C THR A 334 -8.55 -2.75 3.01
N LEU A 335 -9.78 -2.50 3.48
CA LEU A 335 -10.01 -1.99 4.83
C LEU A 335 -9.80 -3.03 5.94
N ALA A 336 -10.03 -4.32 5.65
CA ALA A 336 -10.06 -5.37 6.67
C ALA A 336 -8.78 -5.49 7.55
N PRO A 337 -7.54 -5.39 7.03
CA PRO A 337 -6.32 -5.42 7.83
C PRO A 337 -6.26 -4.31 8.90
N HIS A 338 -6.92 -3.18 8.65
CA HIS A 338 -6.97 -2.02 9.57
C HIS A 338 -8.03 -2.16 10.66
N LEU A 339 -8.81 -3.25 10.65
CA LEU A 339 -9.91 -3.50 11.57
C LEU A 339 -9.65 -4.73 12.45
N PRO A 340 -8.65 -4.76 13.34
CA PRO A 340 -8.22 -5.97 14.03
C PRO A 340 -9.34 -6.70 14.80
N ARG A 341 -10.33 -5.96 15.33
CA ARG A 341 -11.49 -6.54 16.02
C ARG A 341 -12.51 -7.19 15.06
N TYR A 342 -12.62 -6.69 13.83
CA TYR A 342 -13.65 -7.08 12.85
C TYR A 342 -13.09 -7.67 11.56
N GLN A 343 -11.77 -7.83 11.46
CA GLN A 343 -11.06 -8.25 10.25
C GLN A 343 -11.64 -9.53 9.65
N ARG A 344 -11.90 -10.54 10.50
CA ARG A 344 -12.49 -11.81 10.05
C ARG A 344 -13.89 -11.62 9.47
N ALA A 345 -14.74 -10.82 10.13
CA ALA A 345 -16.12 -10.61 9.72
C ALA A 345 -16.19 -9.80 8.41
N VAL A 346 -15.40 -8.73 8.31
CA VAL A 346 -15.36 -7.89 7.09
C VAL A 346 -14.83 -8.66 5.89
N ARG A 347 -13.80 -9.51 6.06
CA ARG A 347 -13.33 -10.41 4.99
C ARG A 347 -14.44 -11.36 4.52
N ALA A 348 -15.14 -12.00 5.45
CA ALA A 348 -16.24 -12.89 5.11
C ALA A 348 -17.33 -12.19 4.29
N TYR A 349 -17.76 -10.99 4.70
CA TYR A 349 -18.73 -10.21 3.94
C TYR A 349 -18.21 -9.77 2.57
N ALA A 350 -16.91 -9.45 2.45
CA ALA A 350 -16.32 -9.12 1.16
C ALA A 350 -16.31 -10.33 0.21
N ASP A 351 -16.04 -11.52 0.73
CA ASP A 351 -16.07 -12.77 -0.04
C ASP A 351 -17.50 -13.13 -0.47
N GLU A 352 -18.52 -12.82 0.34
CA GLU A 352 -19.94 -13.00 -0.03
C GLU A 352 -20.39 -12.12 -1.22
N LEU A 353 -19.65 -11.05 -1.55
CA LEU A 353 -19.95 -10.19 -2.71
C LEU A 353 -19.55 -10.82 -4.07
N LEU A 354 -19.09 -12.08 -4.09
CA LEU A 354 -18.63 -12.85 -5.26
C LEU A 354 -19.74 -13.27 -6.25
N THR A 355 -20.70 -12.38 -6.53
CA THR A 355 -21.88 -12.56 -7.41
C THR A 355 -23.05 -13.20 -6.64
N PRO A 356 -24.21 -12.52 -6.52
CA PRO A 356 -25.39 -13.16 -5.95
C PRO A 356 -25.77 -14.41 -6.76
N ASP A 357 -26.30 -15.44 -6.10
CA ASP A 357 -26.97 -16.58 -6.73
C ASP A 357 -28.13 -16.06 -7.59
N ARG A 358 -27.83 -15.72 -8.84
CA ARG A 358 -28.80 -15.25 -9.83
C ARG A 358 -28.91 -16.30 -10.91
N VAL A 359 -30.16 -16.55 -11.31
CA VAL A 359 -30.47 -17.31 -12.50
C VAL A 359 -29.88 -16.57 -13.69
N ARG A 360 -28.95 -17.19 -14.41
CA ARG A 360 -28.42 -16.63 -15.67
C ARG A 360 -29.32 -17.04 -16.81
N VAL A 361 -29.69 -16.10 -17.65
CA VAL A 361 -30.36 -16.41 -18.91
C VAL A 361 -29.29 -16.38 -20.00
N ILE A 362 -29.16 -17.47 -20.76
CA ILE A 362 -28.16 -17.59 -21.82
C ILE A 362 -28.83 -18.08 -23.12
N ALA A 363 -28.23 -17.77 -24.26
CA ALA A 363 -28.65 -18.23 -25.56
C ALA A 363 -27.47 -18.90 -26.28
N VAL A 364 -27.66 -20.14 -26.73
CA VAL A 364 -26.61 -20.96 -27.36
C VAL A 364 -27.07 -21.51 -28.70
N GLY A 365 -26.12 -21.68 -29.62
CA GLY A 365 -26.34 -22.23 -30.95
C GLY A 365 -25.98 -23.71 -31.05
N LEU A 366 -26.92 -24.53 -31.50
CA LEU A 366 -26.73 -25.93 -31.85
C LEU A 366 -26.60 -26.06 -33.37
N LEU A 367 -25.42 -26.45 -33.83
CA LEU A 367 -25.15 -26.80 -35.23
C LEU A 367 -24.76 -28.28 -35.32
N VAL A 368 -25.56 -29.05 -36.07
CA VAL A 368 -25.34 -30.48 -36.32
C VAL A 368 -25.28 -30.74 -37.82
N GLN A 369 -24.27 -31.49 -38.26
CA GLN A 369 -24.07 -31.83 -39.66
C GLN A 369 -23.43 -33.21 -39.80
N ASP A 370 -24.07 -34.12 -40.55
CA ASP A 370 -23.53 -35.46 -40.89
C ASP A 370 -23.04 -36.29 -39.68
N GLY A 371 -23.72 -36.19 -38.54
CA GLY A 371 -23.31 -36.88 -37.30
C GLY A 371 -22.18 -36.19 -36.52
N TRP A 372 -21.90 -34.92 -36.84
CA TRP A 372 -21.01 -34.04 -36.09
C TRP A 372 -21.77 -32.90 -35.42
N VAL A 373 -21.32 -32.47 -34.26
CA VAL A 373 -21.80 -31.29 -33.54
C VAL A 373 -20.68 -30.27 -33.40
N LEU A 374 -21.02 -28.99 -33.56
CA LEU A 374 -20.11 -27.90 -33.27
C LEU A 374 -20.08 -27.65 -31.75
N GLY A 375 -18.89 -27.64 -31.16
CA GLY A 375 -18.72 -27.42 -29.72
C GLY A 375 -17.48 -26.58 -29.42
N GLU A 376 -17.57 -25.81 -28.35
CA GLU A 376 -16.46 -25.08 -27.73
C GLU A 376 -15.81 -25.96 -26.66
N GLU A 377 -14.49 -26.16 -26.75
CA GLU A 377 -13.74 -27.03 -25.85
C GLU A 377 -13.18 -26.28 -24.63
N TYR A 378 -13.50 -26.79 -23.44
CA TYR A 378 -12.99 -26.29 -22.17
C TYR A 378 -12.14 -27.36 -21.49
N ALA A 379 -10.95 -26.98 -21.02
CA ALA A 379 -10.04 -27.87 -20.29
C ALA A 379 -10.62 -28.36 -18.94
N GLY A 380 -11.57 -27.63 -18.36
CA GLY A 380 -12.19 -27.93 -17.07
C GLY A 380 -11.27 -27.76 -15.87
N SER A 381 -11.71 -28.22 -14.69
CA SER A 381 -10.89 -28.28 -13.47
C SER A 381 -10.50 -29.73 -13.13
N GLU A 382 -9.57 -29.93 -12.19
CA GLU A 382 -9.23 -31.26 -11.66
C GLU A 382 -10.45 -32.07 -11.20
N ALA A 383 -11.53 -31.39 -10.78
CA ALA A 383 -12.76 -32.03 -10.31
C ALA A 383 -13.77 -32.34 -11.42
N SER A 384 -13.77 -31.59 -12.54
CA SER A 384 -14.78 -31.72 -13.60
C SER A 384 -14.28 -32.38 -14.89
N GLY A 385 -12.96 -32.38 -15.12
CA GLY A 385 -12.37 -32.79 -16.41
C GLY A 385 -12.80 -31.89 -17.58
N PRO A 386 -12.28 -32.15 -18.79
CA PRO A 386 -12.60 -31.38 -19.99
C PRO A 386 -14.04 -31.64 -20.45
N PHE A 387 -14.69 -30.62 -21.01
CA PHE A 387 -16.06 -30.69 -21.48
C PHE A 387 -16.29 -29.80 -22.72
N LEU A 388 -17.36 -30.07 -23.45
CA LEU A 388 -17.82 -29.24 -24.54
C LEU A 388 -19.00 -28.36 -24.11
N ARG A 389 -19.05 -27.15 -24.66
CA ARG A 389 -20.21 -26.27 -24.55
C ARG A 389 -20.72 -25.90 -25.95
N LEU A 390 -22.02 -25.72 -26.08
CA LEU A 390 -22.55 -25.07 -27.28
C LEU A 390 -22.12 -23.59 -27.28
N PRO A 391 -21.61 -23.05 -28.41
CA PRO A 391 -21.21 -21.64 -28.49
C PRO A 391 -22.39 -20.69 -28.24
N GLY A 392 -22.09 -19.52 -27.69
CA GLY A 392 -23.07 -18.50 -27.31
C GLY A 392 -22.92 -18.05 -25.85
N GLY A 393 -23.70 -17.04 -25.47
CA GLY A 393 -23.44 -16.28 -24.24
C GLY A 393 -24.68 -15.77 -23.52
N GLY A 394 -24.49 -14.70 -22.75
CA GLY A 394 -25.51 -14.14 -21.87
C GLY A 394 -26.59 -13.39 -22.65
N VAL A 395 -27.84 -13.49 -22.18
CA VAL A 395 -28.89 -12.58 -22.64
C VAL A 395 -28.88 -11.34 -21.76
N GLU A 396 -28.62 -10.18 -22.36
CA GLU A 396 -28.52 -8.91 -21.66
C GLU A 396 -29.89 -8.34 -21.27
N PHE A 397 -29.91 -7.42 -20.29
CA PHE A 397 -31.17 -6.82 -19.85
C PHE A 397 -31.82 -6.00 -20.99
N GLY A 398 -33.05 -6.38 -21.37
CA GLY A 398 -33.78 -5.76 -22.47
C GLY A 398 -33.49 -6.37 -23.85
N GLU A 399 -32.60 -7.35 -23.93
CA GLU A 399 -32.26 -8.10 -25.14
C GLU A 399 -33.18 -9.31 -25.32
N ARG A 400 -33.48 -9.69 -26.57
CA ARG A 400 -34.16 -10.96 -26.88
C ARG A 400 -33.12 -12.07 -27.03
N ALA A 401 -33.48 -13.30 -26.65
CA ALA A 401 -32.55 -14.44 -26.72
C ALA A 401 -32.07 -14.76 -28.16
N ASP A 402 -32.86 -14.44 -29.19
CA ASP A 402 -32.47 -14.59 -30.60
C ASP A 402 -31.49 -13.53 -31.06
N ASP A 403 -31.62 -12.30 -30.55
CA ASP A 403 -30.63 -11.24 -30.76
C ASP A 403 -29.32 -11.60 -30.06
N ALA A 404 -29.39 -12.12 -28.83
CA ALA A 404 -28.22 -12.53 -28.04
C ALA A 404 -27.39 -13.61 -28.75
N VAL A 405 -27.98 -14.72 -29.20
CA VAL A 405 -27.21 -15.76 -29.90
C VAL A 405 -26.58 -15.25 -31.20
N ARG A 406 -27.23 -14.31 -31.91
CA ARG A 406 -26.66 -13.70 -33.12
C ARG A 406 -25.50 -12.77 -32.79
N ARG A 407 -25.63 -11.96 -31.74
CA ARG A 407 -24.58 -11.07 -31.24
C ARG A 407 -23.35 -11.88 -30.81
N GLU A 408 -23.55 -12.88 -29.98
CA GLU A 408 -22.46 -13.71 -29.43
C GLU A 408 -21.68 -14.41 -30.55
N PHE A 409 -22.34 -15.00 -31.56
CA PHE A 409 -21.63 -15.59 -32.70
C PHE A 409 -20.84 -14.56 -33.53
N ALA A 410 -21.35 -13.33 -33.67
CA ALA A 410 -20.65 -12.26 -34.38
C ALA A 410 -19.44 -11.73 -33.58
N GLU A 411 -19.58 -11.60 -32.26
CA GLU A 411 -18.54 -11.11 -31.35
C GLU A 411 -17.46 -12.17 -31.13
N GLU A 412 -17.86 -13.36 -30.66
CA GLU A 412 -16.96 -14.43 -30.22
C GLU A 412 -16.29 -15.15 -31.38
N LEU A 413 -17.03 -15.44 -32.46
CA LEU A 413 -16.56 -16.27 -33.58
C LEU A 413 -16.34 -15.46 -34.86
N GLY A 414 -16.80 -14.22 -34.92
CA GLY A 414 -16.66 -13.37 -36.10
C GLY A 414 -17.53 -13.80 -37.28
N VAL A 415 -18.60 -14.56 -37.03
CA VAL A 415 -19.48 -15.11 -38.09
C VAL A 415 -20.88 -14.53 -38.01
N THR A 416 -21.56 -14.48 -39.15
CA THR A 416 -22.98 -14.09 -39.20
C THR A 416 -23.86 -15.32 -39.39
N LEU A 417 -24.88 -15.48 -38.54
CA LEU A 417 -25.82 -16.60 -38.64
C LEU A 417 -26.83 -16.36 -39.78
N ASP A 418 -26.90 -17.30 -40.73
CA ASP A 418 -27.89 -17.31 -41.82
C ASP A 418 -29.31 -17.52 -41.27
N ASP A 419 -29.46 -18.43 -40.30
CA ASP A 419 -30.71 -18.72 -39.61
C ASP A 419 -30.45 -19.07 -38.14
N ALA A 420 -31.43 -18.75 -37.29
CA ALA A 420 -31.45 -19.15 -35.89
C ALA A 420 -32.92 -19.31 -35.47
N HIS A 421 -33.33 -20.54 -35.16
CA HIS A 421 -34.69 -20.85 -34.70
C HIS A 421 -34.66 -21.56 -33.35
N LEU A 422 -35.58 -21.19 -32.45
CA LEU A 422 -35.61 -21.74 -31.10
C LEU A 422 -36.02 -23.22 -31.13
N LEU A 423 -35.13 -24.10 -30.66
CA LEU A 423 -35.41 -25.54 -30.48
C LEU A 423 -36.09 -25.82 -29.15
N GLY A 424 -35.75 -25.03 -28.12
CA GLY A 424 -36.44 -25.03 -26.85
C GLY A 424 -35.60 -24.43 -25.73
N ILE A 425 -36.11 -24.55 -24.51
CA ILE A 425 -35.50 -23.99 -23.31
C ILE A 425 -35.12 -25.14 -22.38
N ILE A 426 -33.93 -25.04 -21.78
CA ILE A 426 -33.43 -25.96 -20.74
C ILE A 426 -33.23 -25.16 -19.47
N GLU A 427 -33.80 -25.63 -18.38
CA GLU A 427 -33.41 -25.20 -17.04
C GLU A 427 -32.27 -26.09 -16.56
N ASN A 428 -31.09 -25.51 -16.37
CA ASN A 428 -29.88 -26.21 -15.98
C ASN A 428 -29.47 -25.77 -14.58
N ILE A 429 -29.63 -26.67 -13.60
CA ILE A 429 -29.22 -26.46 -12.21
C ILE A 429 -28.08 -27.42 -11.92
N PHE A 430 -26.94 -26.89 -11.49
CA PHE A 430 -25.77 -27.70 -11.17
C PHE A 430 -25.10 -27.22 -9.88
N ASP A 431 -24.54 -28.19 -9.16
CA ASP A 431 -23.79 -27.97 -7.94
C ASP A 431 -22.37 -28.53 -8.15
N ARG A 432 -21.39 -27.64 -8.31
CA ARG A 432 -19.97 -28.02 -8.44
C ARG A 432 -19.24 -27.62 -7.15
N PRO A 433 -18.17 -28.32 -6.75
CA PRO A 433 -17.45 -28.07 -5.48
C PRO A 433 -16.98 -26.63 -5.22
N ALA A 434 -16.97 -25.77 -6.24
CA ALA A 434 -16.59 -24.36 -6.16
C ALA A 434 -17.70 -23.36 -6.59
N LYS A 435 -18.85 -23.83 -7.11
CA LYS A 435 -19.91 -22.95 -7.62
C LYS A 435 -21.24 -23.68 -7.79
N ARG A 436 -22.31 -23.14 -7.19
CA ARG A 436 -23.69 -23.46 -7.54
C ARG A 436 -24.11 -22.60 -8.73
N GLY A 437 -24.75 -23.21 -9.73
CA GLY A 437 -25.22 -22.53 -10.93
C GLY A 437 -26.68 -22.84 -11.23
N HIS A 438 -27.40 -21.83 -11.71
CA HIS A 438 -28.75 -21.95 -12.24
C HIS A 438 -28.82 -21.14 -13.53
N GLU A 439 -29.05 -21.84 -14.65
CA GLU A 439 -29.13 -21.25 -15.98
C GLU A 439 -30.48 -21.57 -16.62
N ILE A 440 -31.07 -20.58 -17.29
CA ILE A 440 -32.17 -20.77 -18.25
C ILE A 440 -31.56 -20.62 -19.64
N VAL A 441 -31.45 -21.74 -20.34
CA VAL A 441 -30.71 -21.85 -21.60
C VAL A 441 -31.68 -21.92 -22.77
N TYR A 442 -31.68 -20.89 -23.61
CA TYR A 442 -32.36 -20.91 -24.90
C TYR A 442 -31.45 -21.59 -25.91
N VAL A 443 -31.90 -22.71 -26.47
CA VAL A 443 -31.14 -23.48 -27.46
C VAL A 443 -31.70 -23.20 -28.84
N TYR A 444 -30.87 -22.62 -29.71
CA TYR A 444 -31.23 -22.30 -31.08
C TYR A 444 -30.61 -23.31 -32.04
N GLY A 445 -31.41 -23.85 -32.96
CA GLY A 445 -30.88 -24.52 -34.14
C GLY A 445 -30.40 -23.45 -35.10
N ILE A 446 -29.15 -23.52 -35.51
CA ILE A 446 -28.53 -22.47 -36.33
C ILE A 446 -28.11 -22.98 -37.70
N ARG A 447 -28.02 -22.05 -38.66
CA ARG A 447 -27.38 -22.25 -39.97
C ARG A 447 -26.34 -21.15 -40.16
N CYS A 448 -25.13 -21.54 -40.57
CA CYS A 448 -24.06 -20.61 -40.86
C CYS A 448 -23.10 -21.25 -41.86
N ALA A 449 -23.12 -20.80 -43.11
CA ALA A 449 -22.33 -21.36 -44.20
C ALA A 449 -20.81 -21.38 -43.89
N GLU A 450 -20.33 -20.38 -43.17
CA GLU A 450 -18.92 -20.25 -42.76
C GLU A 450 -18.52 -21.37 -41.78
N LEU A 451 -19.36 -21.65 -40.78
CA LEU A 451 -19.13 -22.72 -39.80
C LEU A 451 -19.38 -24.11 -40.40
N GLU A 452 -20.37 -24.26 -41.28
CA GLU A 452 -20.64 -25.50 -42.03
C GLU A 452 -19.47 -25.88 -42.96
N ALA A 453 -18.74 -24.88 -43.47
CA ALA A 453 -17.54 -25.07 -44.29
C ALA A 453 -16.25 -25.32 -43.47
N LEU A 454 -16.30 -25.19 -42.14
CA LEU A 454 -15.13 -25.42 -41.29
C LEU A 454 -14.66 -26.88 -41.42
N PRO A 455 -13.36 -27.13 -41.71
CA PRO A 455 -12.82 -28.49 -41.75
C PRO A 455 -13.07 -29.25 -40.43
N ARG A 456 -13.24 -30.57 -40.49
CA ARG A 456 -13.58 -31.38 -39.29
C ARG A 456 -12.47 -31.37 -38.23
N ASP A 457 -11.22 -31.20 -38.66
CA ASP A 457 -10.03 -30.98 -37.82
C ASP A 457 -9.75 -29.51 -37.54
N GLY A 458 -10.52 -28.59 -38.14
CA GLY A 458 -10.41 -27.15 -37.93
C GLY A 458 -10.77 -26.74 -36.51
N ARG A 459 -10.08 -25.73 -36.01
CA ARG A 459 -10.34 -25.08 -34.72
C ARG A 459 -10.40 -23.57 -34.92
N LEU A 460 -11.51 -22.97 -34.52
CA LEU A 460 -11.72 -21.54 -34.58
C LEU A 460 -11.50 -20.97 -33.16
N PRO A 461 -10.55 -20.05 -32.95
CA PRO A 461 -10.36 -19.44 -31.64
C PRO A 461 -11.54 -18.53 -31.29
N VAL A 462 -11.97 -18.58 -30.04
CA VAL A 462 -12.96 -17.66 -29.47
C VAL A 462 -12.25 -16.36 -29.10
N ARG A 463 -12.75 -15.20 -29.54
CA ARG A 463 -12.01 -13.93 -29.40
C ARG A 463 -11.81 -13.48 -27.95
N ASP A 464 -12.77 -13.77 -27.08
CA ASP A 464 -12.78 -13.30 -25.68
C ASP A 464 -12.54 -14.44 -24.67
N ALA A 465 -12.08 -15.60 -25.13
CA ALA A 465 -11.77 -16.75 -24.28
C ALA A 465 -10.54 -17.53 -24.80
N ASP A 466 -9.78 -18.16 -23.90
CA ASP A 466 -8.67 -19.07 -24.26
C ASP A 466 -9.22 -20.47 -24.60
N THR A 467 -10.17 -20.51 -25.54
CA THR A 467 -10.92 -21.70 -25.96
C THR A 467 -11.04 -21.75 -27.48
N THR A 468 -11.42 -22.90 -28.00
CA THR A 468 -11.63 -23.09 -29.44
C THR A 468 -12.94 -23.80 -29.73
N VAL A 469 -13.60 -23.40 -30.81
CA VAL A 469 -14.76 -24.07 -31.37
C VAL A 469 -14.33 -25.00 -32.52
N GLY A 470 -14.89 -26.22 -32.54
CA GLY A 470 -14.59 -27.22 -33.56
C GLY A 470 -15.69 -28.28 -33.72
N TRP A 471 -15.50 -29.16 -34.70
CA TRP A 471 -16.42 -30.27 -34.97
C TRP A 471 -16.06 -31.51 -34.13
N TYR A 472 -17.08 -32.10 -33.49
CA TYR A 472 -16.95 -33.33 -32.70
C TYR A 472 -17.96 -34.37 -33.16
N ARG A 473 -17.50 -35.62 -33.32
CA ARG A 473 -18.32 -36.72 -33.82
C ARG A 473 -19.21 -37.26 -32.71
N ILE A 474 -20.52 -37.30 -32.94
CA ILE A 474 -21.53 -37.54 -31.89
C ILE A 474 -21.47 -38.97 -31.34
N ASP A 475 -21.30 -39.97 -32.21
CA ASP A 475 -21.27 -41.39 -31.85
C ASP A 475 -20.02 -41.81 -31.05
N THR A 476 -18.94 -41.01 -31.12
CA THR A 476 -17.69 -41.26 -30.40
C THR A 476 -17.36 -40.16 -29.38
N LEU A 477 -18.33 -39.31 -29.01
CA LEU A 477 -18.08 -38.17 -28.14
C LEU A 477 -17.75 -38.63 -26.71
N ALA A 478 -16.48 -38.45 -26.31
CA ALA A 478 -15.99 -38.85 -24.99
C ALA A 478 -16.16 -37.76 -23.91
N MET A 479 -16.38 -36.51 -24.32
CA MET A 479 -16.56 -35.36 -23.43
C MET A 479 -18.04 -35.05 -23.23
N PRO A 480 -18.48 -34.65 -22.02
CA PRO A 480 -19.86 -34.20 -21.81
C PRO A 480 -20.11 -32.91 -22.61
N LEU A 481 -21.26 -32.83 -23.27
CA LEU A 481 -21.74 -31.65 -23.99
C LEU A 481 -22.78 -30.91 -23.16
N HIS A 482 -22.58 -29.60 -22.98
CA HIS A 482 -23.44 -28.73 -22.18
C HIS A 482 -24.08 -27.60 -23.01
N PRO A 483 -25.39 -27.31 -22.84
CA PRO A 483 -26.37 -28.07 -22.03
C PRO A 483 -26.66 -29.45 -22.64
N ASP A 484 -27.39 -30.31 -21.91
CA ASP A 484 -27.81 -31.62 -22.44
C ASP A 484 -28.81 -31.44 -23.59
N VAL A 485 -28.31 -31.63 -24.80
CA VAL A 485 -29.04 -31.44 -26.06
C VAL A 485 -29.32 -32.75 -26.78
N ALA A 486 -29.19 -33.91 -26.12
CA ALA A 486 -29.37 -35.22 -26.73
C ALA A 486 -30.71 -35.37 -27.48
N ARG A 487 -31.76 -34.69 -27.00
CA ARG A 487 -33.10 -34.70 -27.62
C ARG A 487 -33.19 -34.02 -29.00
N TRP A 488 -32.19 -33.25 -29.42
CA TRP A 488 -32.17 -32.51 -30.69
C TRP A 488 -31.03 -32.93 -31.64
N ILE A 489 -30.17 -33.85 -31.19
CA ILE A 489 -29.03 -34.35 -31.97
C ILE A 489 -29.33 -35.70 -32.65
N GLY A 490 -30.44 -36.34 -32.28
CA GLY A 490 -30.86 -37.67 -32.77
C GLY A 490 -31.63 -37.70 -34.08
#